data_AF-A0A2M7G438-F1
#
_entry.id   AF-A0A2M7G438-F1
#
_cell.length_a   1.000
_cell.length_b   1.000
_cell.length_c   1.000
_cell.angle_alpha   90.00
_cell.angle_beta   90.00
_cell.angle_gamma   90.00
#
_symmetry.space_group_name_H-M   'P 1'
#
loop_
_entity.id
_entity.type
_entity.pdbx_description
1 polymer ?
#
loop_
_entity_poly.entity_id
_entity_poly.type
_entity_poly.pdbx_seq_one_letter_code
_entity_poly.pdbx_strand_id
1 'polypeptide(L)'
;MTVQMLHNTSLELDHHYDQLEAAIAGLVASYQQAPTIKASLDPADLLKLSKDQQFLKKSCDSFQTALDALDTDKTHETAQLHLNLKPLQLRLALLDEALRVSEIFKSLDTRIKAEIAEVKEASIALSKQILPYHLPKFEAGLEMFMDRCDQVADLLDTLEQQGHEITVFMPDYEMWLFLVEQFGEILDERIEILKPQALTP
;
A
#
# COMPACT_ATOMS: atom_id res chain seq x y z
N MET A 1 28.42 7.94 -54.66
CA MET A 1 27.11 7.55 -54.08
C MET A 1 27.15 7.37 -52.55
N THR A 2 28.32 7.43 -51.89
CA THR A 2 28.46 7.23 -50.43
C THR A 2 28.13 8.47 -49.59
N VAL A 3 28.34 9.68 -50.13
CA VAL A 3 28.12 10.95 -49.40
C VAL A 3 26.63 11.29 -49.24
N GLN A 4 25.78 10.95 -50.22
CA GLN A 4 24.32 11.15 -50.12
C GLN A 4 23.67 10.20 -49.10
N MET A 5 24.19 8.98 -48.92
CA MET A 5 23.66 8.06 -47.90
C MET A 5 23.98 8.54 -46.49
N LEU A 6 25.23 8.99 -46.24
CA LEU A 6 25.63 9.50 -44.92
C LEU A 6 24.87 10.77 -44.50
N HIS A 7 24.52 11.63 -45.46
CA HIS A 7 23.77 12.86 -45.18
C HIS A 7 22.29 12.59 -44.86
N ASN A 8 21.67 11.60 -45.50
CA ASN A 8 20.30 11.18 -45.18
C ASN A 8 20.21 10.53 -43.79
N THR A 9 21.17 9.68 -43.42
CA THR A 9 21.17 9.02 -42.11
C THR A 9 21.36 10.01 -40.96
N SER A 10 22.16 11.07 -41.16
CA SER A 10 22.33 12.13 -40.14
C SER A 10 21.05 12.93 -39.89
N LEU A 11 20.32 13.31 -40.94
CA LEU A 11 19.07 14.07 -40.81
C LEU A 11 17.93 13.25 -40.18
N GLU A 12 17.89 11.94 -40.47
CA GLU A 12 16.94 11.02 -39.85
C GLU A 12 17.23 10.85 -38.34
N LEU A 13 18.50 10.73 -37.96
CA LEU A 13 18.92 10.64 -36.55
C LEU A 13 18.61 11.91 -35.76
N ASP A 14 18.89 13.10 -36.32
CA ASP A 14 18.55 14.39 -35.70
C ASP A 14 17.03 14.49 -35.46
N HIS A 15 16.23 14.07 -36.45
CA HIS A 15 14.78 14.06 -36.33
C HIS A 15 14.29 13.09 -35.24
N HIS A 16 14.92 11.92 -35.12
CA HIS A 16 14.60 10.96 -34.07
C HIS A 16 14.96 11.48 -32.68
N TYR A 17 16.08 12.19 -32.53
CA TYR A 17 16.45 12.85 -31.29
C TYR A 17 15.40 13.89 -30.88
N ASP A 18 15.04 14.82 -31.78
CA ASP A 18 14.06 15.88 -31.51
C ASP A 18 12.68 15.31 -31.15
N GLN A 19 12.25 14.24 -31.83
CA GLN A 19 11.00 13.54 -31.53
C GLN A 19 11.01 12.94 -30.12
N LEU A 20 12.11 12.29 -29.74
CA LEU A 20 12.27 11.68 -28.42
C LEU A 20 12.29 12.75 -27.32
N GLU A 21 13.02 13.84 -27.53
CA GLU A 21 13.05 14.98 -26.61
C GLU A 21 11.66 15.56 -26.40
N ALA A 22 10.94 15.85 -27.49
CA ALA A 22 9.59 16.39 -27.43
C ALA A 22 8.60 15.43 -26.74
N ALA A 23 8.73 14.12 -26.97
CA ALA A 23 7.89 13.10 -26.33
C ALA A 23 8.15 13.02 -24.82
N ILE A 24 9.42 13.01 -24.39
CA ILE A 24 9.79 13.01 -22.96
C ILE A 24 9.28 14.30 -22.31
N ALA A 25 9.57 15.46 -22.89
CA ALA A 25 9.18 16.75 -22.34
C ALA A 25 7.65 16.89 -22.23
N GLY A 26 6.91 16.48 -23.27
CA GLY A 26 5.46 16.50 -23.27
C GLY A 26 4.87 15.60 -22.18
N LEU A 27 5.42 14.40 -21.99
CA LEU A 27 4.95 13.49 -20.95
C LEU A 27 5.28 14.03 -19.55
N VAL A 28 6.49 14.56 -19.33
CA VAL A 28 6.90 15.19 -18.07
C VAL A 28 5.95 16.33 -17.71
N ALA A 29 5.66 17.23 -18.66
CA ALA A 29 4.74 18.34 -18.44
C ALA A 29 3.34 17.86 -18.02
N SER A 30 2.85 16.77 -18.62
CA SER A 30 1.54 16.21 -18.27
C SER A 30 1.49 15.69 -16.82
N TYR A 31 2.59 15.08 -16.34
CA TYR A 31 2.67 14.56 -14.98
C TYR A 31 3.00 15.62 -13.92
N GLN A 32 3.60 16.75 -14.30
CA GLN A 32 3.82 17.88 -13.37
C GLN A 32 2.51 18.48 -12.86
N GLN A 33 1.43 18.39 -13.65
CA GLN A 33 0.10 18.87 -13.27
C GLN A 33 -0.78 17.78 -12.65
N ALA A 34 -0.29 16.53 -12.61
CA ALA A 34 -1.04 15.41 -12.07
C ALA A 34 -1.13 15.50 -10.54
N PRO A 35 -2.22 15.01 -9.93
CA PRO A 35 -2.36 14.98 -8.48
C PRO A 35 -1.26 14.13 -7.82
N THR A 36 -0.98 14.40 -6.55
CA THR A 36 -0.05 13.58 -5.75
C THR A 36 -0.50 12.13 -5.73
N ILE A 37 0.44 11.20 -5.92
CA ILE A 37 0.16 9.77 -5.80
C ILE A 37 -0.01 9.43 -4.32
N LYS A 38 -1.08 8.73 -4.00
CA LYS A 38 -1.34 8.18 -2.67
C LYS A 38 -1.79 6.73 -2.80
N ALA A 39 -1.47 5.91 -1.81
CA ALA A 39 -2.08 4.59 -1.66
C ALA A 39 -3.59 4.76 -1.39
N SER A 40 -4.40 3.78 -1.80
CA SER A 40 -5.85 3.83 -1.62
C SER A 40 -6.41 2.44 -1.37
N LEU A 41 -7.53 2.38 -0.64
CA LEU A 41 -8.35 1.17 -0.53
C LEU A 41 -9.49 1.15 -1.57
N ASP A 42 -9.77 2.28 -2.23
CA ASP A 42 -10.85 2.38 -3.20
C ASP A 42 -10.50 1.60 -4.48
N PRO A 43 -11.31 0.60 -4.89
CA PRO A 43 -11.09 -0.15 -6.12
C PRO A 43 -10.97 0.71 -7.38
N ALA A 44 -11.68 1.85 -7.45
CA ALA A 44 -11.63 2.76 -8.59
C ALA A 44 -10.28 3.49 -8.67
N ASP A 45 -9.76 3.94 -7.53
CA ASP A 45 -8.44 4.57 -7.45
C ASP A 45 -7.33 3.57 -7.75
N LEU A 46 -7.44 2.33 -7.27
CA LEU A 46 -6.46 1.28 -7.57
C LEU A 46 -6.42 0.93 -9.05
N LEU A 47 -7.58 0.85 -9.70
CA LEU A 47 -7.65 0.64 -11.13
C LEU A 47 -6.99 1.80 -11.89
N LYS A 48 -7.17 3.03 -11.44
CA LYS A 48 -6.53 4.21 -12.02
C LYS A 48 -5.01 4.16 -11.83
N LEU A 49 -4.53 3.95 -10.60
CA LEU A 49 -3.10 3.84 -10.28
C LEU A 49 -2.43 2.74 -11.11
N SER A 50 -3.07 1.58 -11.24
CA SER A 50 -2.55 0.46 -12.03
C SER A 50 -2.47 0.78 -13.52
N LYS A 51 -3.49 1.44 -14.09
CA LYS A 51 -3.46 1.87 -15.50
C LYS A 51 -2.37 2.92 -15.75
N ASP A 52 -2.27 3.91 -14.85
CA ASP A 52 -1.26 4.96 -14.94
C ASP A 52 0.16 4.38 -14.82
N GLN A 53 0.37 3.43 -13.90
CA GLN A 53 1.63 2.71 -13.74
C GLN A 53 1.99 1.92 -15.00
N GLN A 54 1.04 1.16 -15.55
CA GLN A 54 1.29 0.33 -16.72
C GLN A 54 1.61 1.18 -17.96
N PHE A 55 0.92 2.30 -18.12
CA PHE A 55 1.17 3.25 -19.21
C PHE A 55 2.54 3.93 -19.06
N LEU A 56 2.85 4.43 -17.87
CA LEU A 56 4.11 5.12 -17.62
C LEU A 56 5.30 4.18 -17.74
N LYS A 57 5.18 2.95 -17.24
CA LYS A 57 6.19 1.90 -17.39
C LYS A 57 6.52 1.63 -18.86
N LYS A 58 5.49 1.38 -19.68
CA LYS A 58 5.67 1.17 -21.13
C LYS A 58 6.33 2.38 -21.82
N SER A 59 5.95 3.59 -21.42
CA SER A 59 6.55 4.82 -21.96
C SER A 59 8.03 4.93 -21.58
N CYS A 60 8.37 4.72 -20.30
CA CYS A 60 9.75 4.72 -19.82
C CYS A 60 10.61 3.65 -20.51
N ASP A 61 10.09 2.42 -20.63
CA ASP A 61 10.80 1.31 -21.31
C ASP A 61 11.05 1.65 -22.79
N SER A 62 10.05 2.24 -23.46
CA SER A 62 10.17 2.68 -24.86
C SER A 62 11.19 3.81 -25.02
N PHE A 63 11.18 4.81 -24.14
CA PHE A 63 12.14 5.90 -24.18
C PHE A 63 13.56 5.42 -23.87
N GLN A 64 13.72 4.54 -22.89
CA GLN A 64 15.03 3.95 -22.58
C GLN A 64 15.59 3.18 -23.77
N THR A 65 14.76 2.36 -24.43
CA THR A 65 15.18 1.61 -25.63
C THR A 65 15.62 2.55 -26.76
N ALA A 66 14.92 3.67 -26.95
CA ALA A 66 15.29 4.67 -27.96
C ALA A 66 16.59 5.40 -27.59
N LEU A 67 16.82 5.71 -26.31
CA LEU A 67 18.07 6.30 -25.82
C LEU A 67 19.24 5.35 -26.01
N ASP A 68 19.07 4.06 -25.67
CA ASP A 68 20.12 3.05 -25.80
C ASP A 68 20.55 2.88 -27.27
N ALA A 69 19.62 3.04 -28.22
CA ALA A 69 19.90 3.03 -29.65
C ALA A 69 20.74 4.27 -30.06
N LEU A 70 20.34 5.47 -29.63
CA LEU A 70 21.09 6.71 -29.89
C LEU A 70 22.50 6.69 -29.26
N ASP A 71 22.63 6.10 -28.07
CA ASP A 71 23.90 5.92 -27.35
C ASP A 71 24.86 5.01 -28.11
N THR A 72 24.33 3.98 -28.76
CA THR A 72 25.12 3.01 -29.55
C THR A 72 25.75 3.68 -30.77
N ASP A 73 25.03 4.61 -31.40
CA ASP A 73 25.50 5.30 -32.61
C ASP A 73 26.56 6.38 -32.29
N LYS A 74 26.71 6.80 -31.03
CA LYS A 74 27.72 7.77 -30.52
C LYS A 74 27.81 9.09 -31.27
N THR A 75 26.79 9.43 -32.05
CA THR A 75 26.71 10.64 -32.85
C THR A 75 26.10 11.81 -32.07
N HIS A 76 25.38 11.53 -30.97
CA HIS A 76 24.59 12.50 -30.21
C HIS A 76 24.98 12.51 -28.73
N GLU A 77 24.90 13.67 -28.09
CA GLU A 77 25.02 13.81 -26.64
C GLU A 77 23.66 13.58 -25.98
N THR A 78 23.42 12.36 -25.49
CA THR A 78 22.13 11.93 -24.91
C THR A 78 22.00 12.20 -23.41
N ALA A 79 23.07 12.70 -22.77
CA ALA A 79 23.12 12.89 -21.32
C ALA A 79 21.96 13.75 -20.81
N GLN A 80 21.57 14.78 -21.57
CA GLN A 80 20.43 15.63 -21.23
C GLN A 80 19.10 14.87 -21.32
N LEU A 81 18.92 14.00 -22.31
CA LEU A 81 17.70 13.20 -22.43
C LEU A 81 17.57 12.19 -21.29
N HIS A 82 18.67 11.55 -20.88
CA HIS A 82 18.71 10.70 -19.69
C HIS A 82 18.30 11.48 -18.42
N LEU A 83 18.76 12.72 -18.28
CA LEU A 83 18.33 13.59 -17.17
C LEU A 83 16.84 13.94 -17.26
N ASN A 84 16.33 14.25 -18.45
CA ASN A 84 14.94 14.60 -18.69
C ASN A 84 13.98 13.42 -18.45
N LEU A 85 14.45 12.17 -18.56
CA LEU A 85 13.66 10.97 -18.28
C LEU A 85 13.50 10.69 -16.77
N LYS A 86 14.44 11.14 -15.92
CA LYS A 86 14.45 10.87 -14.47
C LYS A 86 13.14 11.23 -13.74
N PRO A 87 12.47 12.37 -14.00
CA PRO A 87 11.20 12.68 -13.36
C PRO A 87 10.11 11.63 -13.61
N LEU A 88 10.07 11.03 -14.80
CA LEU A 88 9.12 9.98 -15.14
C LEU A 88 9.46 8.67 -14.42
N GLN A 89 10.75 8.32 -14.33
CA GLN A 89 11.22 7.15 -13.57
C GLN A 89 10.90 7.29 -12.08
N LEU A 90 11.11 8.48 -11.50
CA LEU A 90 10.74 8.76 -10.12
C LEU A 90 9.22 8.64 -9.92
N ARG A 91 8.44 9.19 -10.84
CA ARG A 91 6.98 9.09 -10.80
C ARG A 91 6.50 7.64 -10.90
N LEU A 92 7.13 6.83 -11.74
CA LEU A 92 6.86 5.40 -11.83
C LEU A 92 7.15 4.68 -10.51
N ALA A 93 8.29 4.96 -9.88
CA ALA A 93 8.64 4.39 -8.58
C ALA A 93 7.61 4.77 -7.49
N LEU A 94 7.09 6.01 -7.51
CA LEU A 94 6.01 6.42 -6.60
C LEU A 94 4.70 5.68 -6.85
N LEU A 95 4.36 5.36 -8.11
CA LEU A 95 3.19 4.56 -8.45
C LEU A 95 3.35 3.11 -7.97
N ASP A 96 4.52 2.52 -8.20
CA ASP A 96 4.85 1.17 -7.74
C ASP A 96 4.74 1.07 -6.21
N GLU A 97 5.29 2.06 -5.50
CA GLU A 97 5.21 2.13 -4.04
C GLU A 97 3.76 2.29 -3.56
N ALA A 98 2.98 3.19 -4.17
CA ALA A 98 1.59 3.38 -3.78
C ALA A 98 0.73 2.14 -4.01
N LEU A 99 0.96 1.39 -5.10
CA LEU A 99 0.28 0.11 -5.35
C LEU A 99 0.69 -0.94 -4.30
N ARG A 100 1.98 -1.05 -3.99
CA ARG A 100 2.49 -1.97 -2.95
C ARG A 100 1.88 -1.66 -1.58
N VAL A 101 1.84 -0.39 -1.18
CA VAL A 101 1.24 0.04 0.09
C VAL A 101 -0.27 -0.20 0.08
N SER A 102 -0.93 -0.04 -1.07
CA SER A 102 -2.36 -0.34 -1.18
C SER A 102 -2.67 -1.84 -0.98
N GLU A 103 -1.77 -2.74 -1.38
CA GLU A 103 -1.90 -4.16 -1.06
C GLU A 103 -1.78 -4.43 0.43
N ILE A 104 -0.84 -3.75 1.12
CA ILE A 104 -0.72 -3.80 2.58
C ILE A 104 -2.00 -3.30 3.23
N PHE A 105 -2.53 -2.17 2.76
CA PHE A 105 -3.78 -1.60 3.24
C PHE A 105 -4.93 -2.60 3.13
N LYS A 106 -5.07 -3.25 1.97
CA LYS A 106 -6.12 -4.26 1.76
C LYS A 106 -5.97 -5.46 2.69
N SER A 107 -4.73 -5.92 2.90
CA SER A 107 -4.46 -7.02 3.83
C SER A 107 -4.80 -6.62 5.26
N LEU A 108 -4.50 -5.39 5.66
CA LEU A 108 -4.78 -4.87 6.99
C LEU A 108 -6.29 -4.71 7.24
N ASP A 109 -7.01 -4.12 6.29
CA ASP A 109 -8.47 -4.00 6.32
C ASP A 109 -9.15 -5.38 6.48
N THR A 110 -8.68 -6.36 5.70
CA THR A 110 -9.20 -7.74 5.79
C THR A 110 -8.90 -8.37 7.14
N ARG A 111 -7.68 -8.15 7.67
CA ARG A 111 -7.27 -8.67 8.98
C ARG A 111 -8.14 -8.08 10.09
N ILE A 112 -8.26 -6.75 10.18
CA ILE A 112 -9.08 -6.09 11.22
C ILE A 112 -10.51 -6.62 11.21
N LYS A 113 -11.13 -6.74 10.03
CA LYS A 113 -12.50 -7.29 9.90
C LYS A 113 -12.61 -8.74 10.36
N ALA A 114 -11.59 -9.56 10.08
CA ALA A 114 -11.55 -10.94 10.56
C ALA A 114 -11.42 -11.02 12.08
N GLU A 115 -10.55 -10.20 12.68
CA GLU A 115 -10.38 -10.14 14.14
C GLU A 115 -11.66 -9.67 14.85
N ILE A 116 -12.34 -8.65 14.31
CA ILE A 116 -13.67 -8.22 14.80
C ILE A 116 -14.67 -9.38 14.79
N ALA A 117 -14.70 -10.17 13.71
CA ALA A 117 -15.59 -11.31 13.62
C ALA A 117 -15.23 -12.40 14.63
N GLU A 118 -13.94 -12.70 14.81
CA GLU A 118 -13.44 -13.67 15.77
C GLU A 118 -13.79 -13.30 17.22
N VAL A 119 -13.57 -12.04 17.61
CA VAL A 119 -13.94 -11.54 18.94
C VAL A 119 -15.45 -11.63 19.16
N LYS A 120 -16.27 -11.25 18.18
CA LYS A 120 -17.73 -11.39 18.28
C LYS A 120 -18.17 -12.85 18.48
N GLU A 121 -17.58 -13.78 17.74
CA GLU A 121 -17.84 -15.21 17.90
C GLU A 121 -17.40 -15.72 19.27
N ALA A 122 -16.24 -15.28 19.76
CA ALA A 122 -15.74 -15.59 21.08
C ALA A 122 -16.66 -15.07 22.19
N SER A 123 -17.16 -13.82 22.08
CA SER A 123 -18.12 -13.24 23.03
C SER A 123 -19.44 -14.02 23.09
N ILE A 124 -19.93 -14.50 21.93
CA ILE A 124 -21.12 -15.37 21.87
C ILE A 124 -20.83 -16.72 22.53
N ALA A 125 -19.65 -17.29 22.29
CA ALA A 125 -19.25 -18.57 22.88
C ALA A 125 -19.10 -18.47 24.40
N LEU A 126 -18.49 -17.38 24.90
CA LEU A 126 -18.38 -17.06 26.31
C LEU A 126 -19.75 -17.10 26.95
N SER A 127 -20.71 -16.33 26.43
CA SER A 127 -22.09 -16.26 26.93
C SER A 127 -22.81 -17.61 27.03
N LYS A 128 -22.41 -18.62 26.23
CA LYS A 128 -23.07 -19.94 26.16
C LYS A 128 -22.38 -21.05 26.97
N GLN A 129 -21.11 -20.90 27.29
CA GLN A 129 -20.29 -21.97 27.87
C GLN A 129 -20.28 -21.96 29.40
N ILE A 130 -20.08 -23.14 29.99
CA ILE A 130 -19.91 -23.33 31.44
C ILE A 130 -18.49 -22.91 31.82
N LEU A 131 -18.39 -21.76 32.49
CA LEU A 131 -17.12 -21.04 32.65
C LEU A 131 -16.01 -21.83 33.39
N PRO A 132 -16.23 -22.57 34.49
CA PRO A 132 -15.14 -23.24 35.22
C PRO A 132 -14.24 -24.16 34.38
N TYR A 133 -14.79 -24.83 33.37
CA TYR A 133 -14.03 -25.74 32.50
C TYR A 133 -13.36 -25.03 31.32
N HIS A 134 -13.86 -23.85 30.95
CA HIS A 134 -13.44 -23.10 29.76
C HIS A 134 -12.70 -21.80 30.09
N LEU A 135 -12.61 -21.43 31.37
CA LEU A 135 -11.98 -20.20 31.84
C LEU A 135 -10.55 -20.03 31.32
N PRO A 136 -9.63 -21.01 31.46
CA PRO A 136 -8.27 -20.85 30.94
C PRO A 136 -8.21 -20.63 29.43
N LYS A 137 -9.18 -21.17 28.68
CA LYS A 137 -9.28 -20.98 27.24
C LYS A 137 -9.72 -19.55 26.90
N PHE A 138 -10.65 -18.98 27.67
CA PHE A 138 -11.11 -17.62 27.44
C PHE A 138 -10.09 -16.57 27.87
N GLU A 139 -9.36 -16.80 28.97
CA GLU A 139 -8.24 -15.94 29.40
C GLU A 139 -7.12 -15.92 28.34
N ALA A 140 -6.70 -17.09 27.85
CA ALA A 140 -5.72 -17.19 26.76
C ALA A 140 -6.23 -16.55 25.46
N GLY A 141 -7.54 -16.62 25.20
CA GLY A 141 -8.18 -15.94 24.07
C GLY A 141 -8.11 -14.42 24.20
N LEU A 142 -8.39 -13.88 25.38
CA LEU A 142 -8.29 -12.44 25.67
C LEU A 142 -6.85 -11.95 25.49
N GLU A 143 -5.86 -12.65 26.08
CA GLU A 143 -4.43 -12.33 25.91
C GLU A 143 -4.04 -12.29 24.43
N MET A 144 -4.44 -13.32 23.69
CA MET A 144 -4.20 -13.38 22.24
C MET A 144 -4.86 -12.23 21.48
N PHE A 145 -6.06 -11.80 21.84
CA PHE A 145 -6.71 -10.65 21.19
C PHE A 145 -5.96 -9.35 21.47
N MET A 146 -5.55 -9.12 22.72
CA MET A 146 -4.76 -7.94 23.10
C MET A 146 -3.41 -7.89 22.37
N ASP A 147 -2.67 -9.01 22.33
CA ASP A 147 -1.41 -9.12 21.59
C ASP A 147 -1.58 -8.78 20.10
N ARG A 148 -2.71 -9.19 19.50
CA ARG A 148 -3.01 -8.89 18.10
C ARG A 148 -3.40 -7.44 17.88
N CYS A 149 -4.10 -6.81 18.83
CA CYS A 149 -4.38 -5.37 18.80
C CYS A 149 -3.06 -4.58 18.79
N ASP A 150 -2.13 -4.92 19.68
CA ASP A 150 -0.81 -4.27 19.75
C ASP A 150 -0.02 -4.43 18.44
N GLN A 151 -0.01 -5.63 17.85
CA GLN A 151 0.63 -5.86 16.55
C GLN A 151 0.03 -5.01 15.42
N VAL A 152 -1.29 -4.77 15.45
CA VAL A 152 -1.94 -3.91 14.46
C VAL A 152 -1.65 -2.44 14.73
N ALA A 153 -1.60 -2.02 16.00
CA ALA A 153 -1.17 -0.68 16.39
C ALA A 153 0.24 -0.38 15.88
N ASP A 154 1.20 -1.27 16.14
CA ASP A 154 2.59 -1.12 15.69
C ASP A 154 2.70 -0.98 14.16
N LEU A 155 1.87 -1.73 13.42
CA LEU A 155 1.82 -1.65 11.96
C LEU A 155 1.22 -0.34 11.48
N LEU A 156 0.15 0.14 12.11
CA LEU A 156 -0.47 1.42 11.80
C LEU A 156 0.51 2.58 12.07
N ASP A 157 1.19 2.55 13.21
CA ASP A 157 2.23 3.52 13.57
C ASP A 157 3.38 3.52 12.55
N THR A 158 3.81 2.34 12.11
CA THR A 158 4.85 2.22 11.08
C THR A 158 4.41 2.85 9.75
N LEU A 159 3.16 2.63 9.33
CA LEU A 159 2.61 3.21 8.11
C LEU A 159 2.47 4.73 8.22
N GLU A 160 2.03 5.24 9.37
CA GLU A 160 1.94 6.68 9.63
C GLU A 160 3.32 7.34 9.63
N GLN A 161 4.33 6.72 10.25
CA GLN A 161 5.72 7.20 10.23
C GLN A 161 6.32 7.23 8.82
N GLN A 162 5.85 6.36 7.92
CA GLN A 162 6.18 6.38 6.49
C GLN A 162 5.43 7.47 5.71
N GLY A 163 4.54 8.21 6.35
CA GLY A 163 3.74 9.28 5.75
C GLY A 163 2.47 8.80 5.05
N HIS A 164 2.02 7.57 5.33
CA HIS A 164 0.78 7.04 4.78
C HIS A 164 -0.42 7.41 5.65
N GLU A 165 -1.56 7.66 5.00
CA GLU A 165 -2.79 8.06 5.66
C GLU A 165 -3.53 6.83 6.20
N ILE A 166 -3.52 6.64 7.53
CA ILE A 166 -4.11 5.48 8.21
C ILE A 166 -5.53 5.71 8.73
N THR A 167 -6.07 6.93 8.58
CA THR A 167 -7.38 7.35 9.11
C THR A 167 -8.53 6.46 8.65
N VAL A 168 -8.39 5.83 7.48
CA VAL A 168 -9.38 4.89 6.93
C VAL A 168 -9.56 3.63 7.79
N PHE A 169 -8.56 3.22 8.56
CA PHE A 169 -8.61 2.02 9.42
C PHE A 169 -9.18 2.28 10.81
N MET A 170 -9.08 3.52 11.30
CA MET A 170 -9.38 3.87 12.69
C MET A 170 -10.79 3.46 13.14
N PRO A 171 -11.87 3.65 12.36
CA PRO A 171 -13.21 3.26 12.79
C PRO A 171 -13.35 1.75 13.08
N ASP A 172 -12.78 0.91 12.22
CA ASP A 172 -12.83 -0.55 12.40
C ASP A 172 -11.86 -0.99 13.50
N TYR A 173 -10.68 -0.37 13.61
CA TYR A 173 -9.72 -0.66 14.67
C TYR A 173 -10.25 -0.30 16.06
N GLU A 174 -10.85 0.88 16.23
CA GLU A 174 -11.49 1.31 17.48
C GLU A 174 -12.68 0.39 17.85
N MET A 175 -13.47 -0.03 16.87
CA MET A 175 -14.53 -1.03 17.07
C MET A 175 -13.96 -2.36 17.58
N TRP A 176 -12.82 -2.80 17.03
CA TRP A 176 -12.17 -4.02 17.49
C TRP A 176 -11.69 -3.90 18.94
N LEU A 177 -10.99 -2.83 19.29
CA LEU A 177 -10.54 -2.56 20.67
C LEU A 177 -11.72 -2.59 21.64
N PHE A 178 -12.80 -1.88 21.32
CA PHE A 178 -14.01 -1.86 22.13
C PHE A 178 -14.58 -3.28 22.36
N LEU A 179 -14.59 -4.13 21.33
CA LEU A 179 -15.09 -5.50 21.45
C LEU A 179 -14.19 -6.39 22.31
N VAL A 180 -12.86 -6.19 22.27
CA VAL A 180 -11.91 -6.91 23.11
C VAL A 180 -12.06 -6.49 24.58
N GLU A 181 -12.19 -5.19 24.84
CA GLU A 181 -12.47 -4.66 26.17
C GLU A 181 -13.79 -5.23 26.73
N GLN A 182 -14.87 -5.17 25.95
CA GLN A 182 -16.16 -5.76 26.32
C GLN A 182 -16.06 -7.27 26.59
N PHE A 183 -15.28 -8.01 25.79
CA PHE A 183 -15.05 -9.43 26.03
C PHE A 183 -14.36 -9.67 27.38
N GLY A 184 -13.36 -8.86 27.72
CA GLY A 184 -12.66 -8.89 29.00
C GLY A 184 -13.59 -8.57 30.18
N GLU A 185 -14.39 -7.51 30.09
CA GLU A 185 -15.37 -7.13 31.12
C GLU A 185 -16.35 -8.27 31.41
N ILE A 186 -16.92 -8.89 30.36
CA ILE A 186 -17.85 -10.03 30.51
C ILE A 186 -17.13 -11.23 31.15
N LEU A 187 -15.86 -11.47 30.80
CA LEU A 187 -15.09 -12.56 31.37
C LEU A 187 -14.87 -12.34 32.88
N ASP A 188 -14.44 -11.13 33.26
CA ASP A 188 -14.18 -10.74 34.65
C ASP A 188 -15.45 -10.81 35.50
N GLU A 189 -16.56 -10.26 35.03
CA GLU A 189 -17.86 -10.36 35.72
C GLU A 189 -18.26 -11.81 36.01
N ARG A 190 -18.03 -12.71 35.04
CA ARG A 190 -18.36 -14.12 35.21
C ARG A 190 -17.39 -14.84 36.13
N ILE A 191 -16.12 -14.45 36.16
CA ILE A 191 -15.15 -14.94 37.14
C ILE A 191 -15.58 -14.53 38.55
N GLU A 192 -15.98 -13.28 38.76
CA GLU A 192 -16.46 -12.78 40.05
C GLU A 192 -17.69 -13.56 40.54
N ILE A 193 -18.64 -13.90 39.66
CA ILE A 193 -19.81 -14.74 40.01
C ILE A 193 -19.40 -16.14 40.47
N LEU A 194 -18.29 -16.68 39.93
CA LEU A 194 -17.77 -17.99 40.31
C LEU A 194 -16.99 -17.99 41.62
N LYS A 195 -16.48 -16.83 42.07
CA LYS A 195 -15.81 -16.76 43.36
C LYS A 195 -16.86 -17.15 44.41
N PRO A 196 -16.65 -18.23 45.18
CA PRO A 196 -17.59 -18.59 46.24
C PRO A 196 -17.75 -17.36 47.13
N GLN A 197 -18.98 -17.07 47.57
CA GLN A 197 -19.24 -16.08 48.60
C GLN A 197 -18.47 -16.48 49.87
N ALA A 198 -17.19 -16.13 49.90
CA ALA A 198 -16.34 -16.30 51.04
C ALA A 198 -16.81 -15.24 52.04
N LEU A 199 -17.26 -15.73 53.20
CA LEU A 199 -17.59 -15.01 54.42
C LEU A 199 -19.07 -14.62 54.58
N THR A 200 -19.88 -15.61 54.92
CA THR A 200 -20.84 -15.44 56.04
C THR A 200 -20.73 -16.63 56.99
N PRO A 201 -20.00 -16.49 58.10
CA PRO A 201 -20.49 -16.93 59.39
C PRO A 201 -21.44 -15.88 60.00
#